data_AF-A0A9N9PIX5-F1
#
_entry.id   AF-A0A9N9PIX5-F1
#
_cell.length_a   1.000
_cell.length_b   1.000
_cell.length_c   1.000
_cell.angle_alpha   90.00
_cell.angle_beta   90.00
_cell.angle_gamma   90.00
#
_symmetry.space_group_name_H-M   'P 1'
#
loop_
_entity.id
_entity.type
_entity.pdbx_description
1 polymer ?
#
loop_
_entity_poly.entity_id
_entity_poly.type
_entity_poly.pdbx_seq_one_letter_code
_entity_poly.pdbx_strand_id
1 'polypeptide(L)'
;VKTKDEAIKQEKIAEKRRMTAIRNRRQISLSGTKVTRQTTTETLVKKFITYRKKDGGFKITDELAQHLGFLNRESLEIAIRTHFVSDNLAKLPSEILVAAVAIWYFRLLGVDHRQHWSTECDSLHKWISLQINNPQIERELLGSAKEFVITRYNIDDEVVELDAPYQ
;
A
#
# COMPACT_ATOMS: atom_id res chain seq x y z
N VAL A 1 27.92 -27.25 -8.13
CA VAL A 1 26.96 -27.66 -9.17
C VAL A 1 25.58 -27.66 -8.52
N LYS A 2 24.71 -26.68 -8.83
CA LYS A 2 23.31 -26.74 -8.38
C LYS A 2 22.69 -27.98 -9.03
N THR A 3 22.20 -28.91 -8.23
CA THR A 3 21.68 -30.20 -8.70
C THR A 3 20.39 -30.00 -9.48
N LYS A 4 20.15 -30.84 -10.50
CA LYS A 4 18.93 -30.83 -11.32
C LYS A 4 17.65 -30.77 -10.47
N ASP A 5 17.66 -31.41 -9.31
CA ASP A 5 16.56 -31.43 -8.35
C ASP A 5 16.27 -30.06 -7.69
N GLU A 6 17.29 -29.25 -7.45
CA GLU A 6 17.12 -27.89 -6.91
C GLU A 6 16.44 -26.98 -7.94
N ALA A 7 16.81 -27.12 -9.22
CA ALA A 7 16.21 -26.35 -10.31
C ALA A 7 14.71 -26.70 -10.48
N ILE A 8 14.37 -28.00 -10.48
CA ILE A 8 12.99 -28.47 -10.58
C ILE A 8 12.15 -27.98 -9.38
N LYS A 9 12.73 -27.97 -8.18
CA LYS A 9 12.05 -27.46 -6.98
C LYS A 9 11.78 -25.95 -7.09
N GLN A 10 12.74 -25.17 -7.57
CA GLN A 10 12.56 -23.72 -7.76
C GLN A 10 11.52 -23.41 -8.83
N GLU A 11 11.50 -24.16 -9.92
CA GLU A 11 10.50 -24.01 -10.99
C GLU A 11 9.08 -24.30 -10.49
N LYS A 12 8.88 -25.39 -9.73
CA LYS A 12 7.58 -25.68 -9.09
C LYS A 12 7.13 -24.60 -8.11
N ILE A 13 8.06 -24.00 -7.35
CA ILE A 13 7.75 -22.87 -6.45
C ILE A 13 7.34 -21.63 -7.26
N ALA A 14 8.07 -21.32 -8.33
CA ALA A 14 7.77 -20.20 -9.21
C ALA A 14 6.41 -20.36 -9.91
N GLU A 15 6.09 -21.56 -10.39
CA GLU A 15 4.81 -21.87 -11.02
C GLU A 15 3.64 -21.80 -10.04
N LYS A 16 3.81 -22.32 -8.82
CA LYS A 16 2.83 -22.14 -7.75
C LYS A 16 2.59 -20.66 -7.45
N ARG A 17 3.66 -19.84 -7.37
CA ARG A 17 3.56 -18.38 -7.19
C ARG A 17 2.81 -17.71 -8.37
N ARG A 18 3.09 -18.11 -9.61
CA ARG A 18 2.39 -17.59 -10.82
C ARG A 18 0.90 -17.95 -10.79
N MET A 19 0.55 -19.19 -10.49
CA MET A 19 -0.84 -19.65 -10.40
C MET A 19 -1.60 -18.94 -9.27
N THR A 20 -0.95 -18.74 -8.12
CA THR A 20 -1.50 -17.92 -7.03
C THR A 20 -1.67 -16.46 -7.45
N ALA A 21 -0.71 -15.86 -8.16
CA ALA A 21 -0.82 -14.49 -8.64
C ALA A 21 -1.96 -14.31 -9.66
N ILE A 22 -2.17 -15.27 -10.57
CA ILE A 22 -3.29 -15.27 -11.53
C ILE A 22 -4.63 -15.39 -10.79
N ARG A 23 -4.72 -16.30 -9.83
CA ARG A 23 -5.91 -16.46 -8.98
C ARG A 23 -6.19 -15.18 -8.19
N ASN A 24 -5.17 -14.61 -7.57
CA ASN A 24 -5.28 -13.36 -6.80
C ASN A 24 -5.71 -12.20 -7.70
N ARG A 25 -5.16 -12.04 -8.92
CA ARG A 25 -5.64 -11.02 -9.87
C ARG A 25 -7.12 -11.16 -10.20
N ARG A 26 -7.64 -12.39 -10.29
CA ARG A 26 -9.08 -12.65 -10.49
C ARG A 26 -9.91 -12.38 -9.23
N GLN A 27 -9.31 -12.47 -8.04
CA GLN A 27 -9.97 -12.26 -6.75
C GLN A 27 -9.82 -10.84 -6.19
N ILE A 28 -8.89 -10.02 -6.70
CA ILE A 28 -8.83 -8.57 -6.40
C ILE A 28 -10.04 -7.94 -7.09
N SER A 29 -11.17 -8.02 -6.41
CA SER A 29 -12.39 -7.37 -6.84
C SER A 29 -12.30 -5.89 -6.46
N LEU A 30 -12.48 -5.04 -7.46
CA LEU A 30 -12.53 -3.60 -7.26
C LEU A 30 -13.95 -3.21 -6.86
N SER A 31 -14.07 -2.23 -5.96
CA SER A 31 -15.35 -1.55 -5.82
C SER A 31 -15.69 -0.84 -7.13
N GLY A 32 -16.97 -0.62 -7.43
CA GLY A 32 -17.39 0.25 -8.54
C GLY A 32 -16.91 1.71 -8.39
N THR A 33 -16.42 2.09 -7.19
CA THR A 33 -15.86 3.41 -6.90
C THR A 33 -14.52 3.60 -7.60
N LYS A 34 -14.45 4.58 -8.51
CA LYS A 34 -13.19 5.04 -9.10
C LYS A 34 -12.52 6.00 -8.12
N VAL A 35 -11.30 5.67 -7.71
CA VAL A 35 -10.48 6.49 -6.81
C VAL A 35 -9.35 7.13 -7.62
N THR A 36 -9.37 8.46 -7.70
CA THR A 36 -8.37 9.33 -8.34
C THR A 36 -8.21 10.62 -7.54
N ARG A 37 -7.15 11.40 -7.82
CA ARG A 37 -6.95 12.74 -7.23
C ARG A 37 -8.21 13.61 -7.30
N GLN A 38 -8.88 13.68 -8.46
CA GLN A 38 -10.07 14.51 -8.66
C GLN A 38 -11.28 14.04 -7.81
N THR A 39 -11.36 12.76 -7.50
CA THR A 39 -12.42 12.21 -6.65
C THR A 39 -12.08 12.25 -5.16
N THR A 40 -10.81 12.42 -4.81
CA THR A 40 -10.32 12.47 -3.43
C THR A 40 -10.56 13.86 -2.85
N THR A 41 -11.71 14.03 -2.21
CA THR A 41 -12.10 15.28 -1.55
C THR A 41 -11.52 15.42 -0.14
N GLU A 42 -11.53 16.63 0.41
CA GLU A 42 -11.20 16.92 1.80
C GLU A 42 -11.96 16.01 2.79
N THR A 43 -13.26 15.81 2.56
CA THR A 43 -14.11 14.95 3.39
C THR A 43 -13.61 13.50 3.40
N LEU A 44 -13.18 13.00 2.24
CA LEU A 44 -12.62 11.65 2.14
C LEU A 44 -11.27 11.59 2.86
N VAL A 45 -10.39 12.57 2.69
CA VAL A 45 -9.12 12.61 3.41
C VAL A 45 -9.34 12.61 4.93
N LYS A 46 -10.22 13.48 5.44
CA LYS A 46 -10.56 13.53 6.87
C LYS A 46 -11.15 12.22 7.36
N LYS A 47 -12.05 11.60 6.58
CA LYS A 47 -12.61 10.29 6.90
C LYS A 47 -11.55 9.18 6.90
N PHE A 48 -10.56 9.24 6.02
CA PHE A 48 -9.48 8.26 6.00
C PHE A 48 -8.70 8.26 7.32
N ILE A 49 -8.38 9.46 7.83
CA ILE A 49 -7.64 9.65 9.07
C ILE A 49 -8.37 9.00 10.26
N THR A 50 -9.70 8.97 10.26
CA THR A 50 -10.47 8.35 11.36
C THR A 50 -10.38 6.83 11.44
N TYR A 51 -9.89 6.15 10.40
CA TYR A 51 -9.63 4.71 10.44
C TYR A 51 -8.38 4.34 11.25
N ARG A 52 -7.59 5.35 11.65
CA ARG A 52 -6.38 5.14 12.44
C ARG A 52 -6.72 4.64 13.85
N LYS A 53 -6.00 3.62 14.29
CA LYS A 53 -6.09 3.07 15.64
C LYS A 53 -5.39 3.99 16.64
N LYS A 54 -5.74 3.85 17.93
CA LYS A 54 -5.05 4.53 19.04
C LYS A 54 -3.56 4.19 19.14
N ASP A 55 -3.17 3.00 18.67
CA ASP A 55 -1.77 2.55 18.64
C ASP A 55 -0.94 3.20 17.51
N GLY A 56 -1.58 3.94 16.61
CA GLY A 56 -0.95 4.66 15.50
C GLY A 56 -1.05 3.98 14.13
N GLY A 57 -1.41 2.69 14.05
CA GLY A 57 -1.58 1.96 12.79
C GLY A 57 -2.99 2.06 12.22
N PHE A 58 -3.32 1.24 11.22
CA PHE A 58 -4.68 1.12 10.66
C PHE A 58 -5.27 -0.27 10.95
N LYS A 59 -6.56 -0.31 11.31
CA LYS A 59 -7.32 -1.56 11.30
C LYS A 59 -7.80 -1.79 9.88
N ILE A 60 -7.47 -2.94 9.30
CA ILE A 60 -7.94 -3.29 7.96
C ILE A 60 -9.40 -3.73 8.06
N THR A 61 -10.33 -2.85 7.70
CA THR A 61 -11.77 -3.11 7.67
C THR A 61 -12.33 -3.01 6.26
N ASP A 62 -13.57 -3.44 6.06
CA ASP A 62 -14.25 -3.30 4.76
C ASP A 62 -14.42 -1.83 4.38
N GLU A 63 -14.66 -0.93 5.34
CA GLU A 63 -14.77 0.51 5.09
C GLU A 63 -13.46 1.12 4.60
N LEU A 64 -12.33 0.76 5.23
CA LEU A 64 -11.01 1.20 4.77
C LEU A 64 -10.70 0.66 3.37
N ALA A 65 -11.02 -0.62 3.12
CA ALA A 65 -10.83 -1.24 1.82
C ALA A 65 -11.64 -0.54 0.73
N GLN A 66 -12.92 -0.27 0.99
CA GLN A 66 -13.80 0.48 0.07
C GLN A 66 -13.32 1.90 -0.15
N HIS A 67 -12.80 2.57 0.88
CA HIS A 67 -12.19 3.90 0.73
C HIS A 67 -11.01 3.87 -0.24
N LEU A 68 -10.20 2.82 -0.19
CA LEU A 68 -9.08 2.58 -1.10
C LEU A 68 -9.52 2.00 -2.46
N GLY A 69 -10.82 1.82 -2.70
CA GLY A 69 -11.37 1.33 -3.96
C GLY A 69 -11.36 -0.20 -4.13
N PHE A 70 -11.27 -0.95 -3.03
CA PHE A 70 -11.37 -2.41 -3.02
C PHE A 70 -12.77 -2.85 -2.58
N LEU A 71 -13.21 -4.03 -3.03
CA LEU A 71 -14.54 -4.54 -2.69
C LEU A 71 -14.73 -4.70 -1.16
N ASN A 72 -13.72 -5.25 -0.49
CA ASN A 72 -13.74 -5.60 0.93
C ASN A 72 -12.31 -5.78 1.48
N ARG A 73 -12.21 -6.04 2.79
CA ARG A 73 -10.95 -6.28 3.53
C ARG A 73 -10.11 -7.37 2.88
N GLU A 74 -10.71 -8.49 2.49
CA GLU A 74 -10.00 -9.61 1.88
C GLU A 74 -9.36 -9.20 0.55
N SER A 75 -10.07 -8.44 -0.28
CA SER A 75 -9.56 -7.94 -1.55
C SER A 75 -8.38 -6.99 -1.36
N LEU A 76 -8.44 -6.11 -0.36
CA LEU A 76 -7.31 -5.24 0.02
C LEU A 76 -6.12 -6.05 0.53
N GLU A 77 -6.35 -7.03 1.41
CA GLU A 77 -5.28 -7.88 1.96
C GLU A 77 -4.58 -8.69 0.86
N ILE A 78 -5.34 -9.27 -0.08
CA ILE A 78 -4.77 -9.97 -1.24
C ILE A 78 -3.93 -9.02 -2.08
N ALA A 79 -4.42 -7.80 -2.36
CA ALA A 79 -3.70 -6.83 -3.17
C ALA A 79 -2.37 -6.41 -2.51
N ILE A 80 -2.40 -6.08 -1.22
CA ILE A 80 -1.21 -5.74 -0.42
C ILE A 80 -0.23 -6.93 -0.41
N ARG A 81 -0.68 -8.14 -0.05
CA ARG A 81 0.19 -9.31 0.04
C ARG A 81 0.75 -9.78 -1.30
N THR A 82 0.07 -9.45 -2.40
CA THR A 82 0.56 -9.76 -3.76
C THR A 82 1.59 -8.74 -4.25
N HIS A 83 1.55 -7.50 -3.75
CA HIS A 83 2.50 -6.45 -4.11
C HIS A 83 3.79 -6.51 -3.28
N PHE A 84 3.66 -6.59 -1.95
CA PHE A 84 4.78 -6.52 -1.02
C PHE A 84 5.39 -7.91 -0.77
N VAL A 85 6.11 -8.44 -1.77
CA VAL A 85 6.56 -9.84 -1.82
C VAL A 85 8.04 -10.07 -1.51
N SER A 86 8.84 -9.01 -1.33
CA SER A 86 10.25 -9.15 -0.98
C SER A 86 10.42 -9.82 0.38
N ASP A 87 11.56 -10.48 0.61
CA ASP A 87 11.79 -11.23 1.84
C ASP A 87 11.71 -10.37 3.12
N ASN A 88 12.00 -9.06 2.99
CA ASN A 88 11.87 -8.08 4.07
C ASN A 88 10.40 -7.70 4.29
N LEU A 89 9.68 -7.34 3.23
CA LEU A 89 8.33 -6.78 3.34
C LEU A 89 7.23 -7.84 3.53
N ALA A 90 7.43 -9.05 2.99
CA ALA A 90 6.48 -10.15 3.12
C ALA A 90 6.24 -10.58 4.58
N LYS A 91 7.22 -10.35 5.45
CA LYS A 91 7.17 -10.67 6.88
C LYS A 91 6.47 -9.58 7.71
N LEU A 92 6.30 -8.37 7.15
CA LEU A 92 5.68 -7.28 7.89
C LEU A 92 4.17 -7.53 8.09
N PRO A 93 3.61 -7.11 9.23
CA PRO A 93 2.17 -7.03 9.42
C PRO A 93 1.49 -6.19 8.34
N SER A 94 0.31 -6.61 7.89
CA SER A 94 -0.43 -5.88 6.84
C SER A 94 -0.74 -4.44 7.25
N GLU A 95 -0.90 -4.18 8.55
CA GLU A 95 -1.16 -2.86 9.11
C GLU A 95 -0.02 -1.87 8.83
N ILE A 96 1.24 -2.34 8.88
CA ILE A 96 2.41 -1.53 8.54
C ILE A 96 2.45 -1.25 7.04
N LEU A 97 2.14 -2.26 6.22
CA LEU A 97 2.09 -2.12 4.76
C LEU A 97 1.01 -1.11 4.35
N VAL A 98 -0.18 -1.20 4.95
CA VAL A 98 -1.29 -0.27 4.71
C VAL A 98 -0.97 1.14 5.21
N ALA A 99 -0.25 1.29 6.33
CA ALA A 99 0.19 2.61 6.80
C ALA A 99 1.12 3.30 5.79
N ALA A 100 2.07 2.56 5.19
CA ALA A 100 2.92 3.09 4.13
C ALA A 100 2.12 3.46 2.86
N VAL A 101 1.13 2.65 2.49
CA VAL A 101 0.20 2.98 1.39
C VAL A 101 -0.62 4.23 1.71
N ALA A 102 -1.07 4.41 2.96
CA ALA A 102 -1.82 5.58 3.39
C ALA A 102 -1.00 6.87 3.25
N ILE A 103 0.29 6.84 3.60
CA ILE A 103 1.20 7.99 3.40
C ILE A 103 1.20 8.41 1.93
N TRP A 104 1.40 7.48 1.00
CA TRP A 104 1.44 7.82 -0.43
C TRP A 104 0.07 8.14 -1.02
N TYR A 105 -1.00 7.55 -0.49
CA TYR A 105 -2.36 7.94 -0.83
C TYR A 105 -2.59 9.43 -0.52
N PHE A 106 -2.24 9.88 0.69
CA PHE A 106 -2.37 11.28 1.07
C PHE A 106 -1.50 12.20 0.21
N ARG A 107 -0.24 11.82 0.01
CA ARG A 107 0.72 12.62 -0.75
C ARG A 107 0.36 12.81 -2.22
N LEU A 108 -0.23 11.80 -2.85
CA LEU A 108 -0.52 11.82 -4.29
C LEU A 108 -1.99 12.07 -4.60
N LEU A 109 -2.92 11.35 -3.97
CA LEU A 109 -4.35 11.56 -4.22
C LEU A 109 -4.92 12.71 -3.40
N GLY A 110 -4.43 12.90 -2.18
CA GLY A 110 -4.83 14.00 -1.30
C GLY A 110 -4.00 15.27 -1.47
N VAL A 111 -3.17 15.39 -2.51
CA VAL A 111 -2.17 16.47 -2.65
C VAL A 111 -2.76 17.87 -2.50
N ASP A 112 -3.99 18.08 -2.99
CA ASP A 112 -4.73 19.36 -2.96
C ASP A 112 -5.29 19.72 -1.57
N HIS A 113 -5.16 18.80 -0.60
CA HIS A 113 -5.73 18.90 0.74
C HIS A 113 -4.66 18.73 1.84
N ARG A 114 -3.40 19.01 1.51
CA ARG A 114 -2.22 18.81 2.37
C ARG A 114 -2.36 19.33 3.79
N GLN A 115 -2.99 20.49 3.95
CA GLN A 115 -3.24 21.12 5.25
C GLN A 115 -4.03 20.24 6.23
N HIS A 116 -4.72 19.19 5.74
CA HIS A 116 -5.53 18.30 6.57
C HIS A 116 -4.84 17.00 6.96
N TRP A 117 -3.72 16.64 6.33
CA TRP A 117 -3.08 15.34 6.54
C TRP A 117 -1.57 15.39 6.76
N SER A 118 -0.90 16.53 6.59
CA SER A 118 0.57 16.61 6.74
C SER A 118 1.06 16.11 8.10
N THR A 119 0.42 16.55 9.19
CA THR A 119 0.74 16.11 10.56
C THR A 119 0.45 14.63 10.78
N GLU A 120 -0.54 14.07 10.07
CA GLU A 120 -0.83 12.64 10.11
C GLU A 120 0.24 11.83 9.39
N CYS A 121 0.73 12.29 8.23
CA CYS A 121 1.86 11.68 7.55
C CYS A 121 3.12 11.69 8.43
N ASP A 122 3.46 12.81 9.07
CA ASP A 122 4.61 12.87 9.99
C ASP A 122 4.47 11.86 11.15
N SER A 123 3.25 11.75 11.67
CA SER A 123 2.94 10.83 12.76
C SER A 123 2.94 9.36 12.32
N LEU A 124 2.55 9.08 11.07
CA LEU A 124 2.63 7.74 10.48
C LEU A 124 4.07 7.35 10.18
N HIS A 125 4.90 8.27 9.66
CA HIS A 125 6.32 8.04 9.48
C HIS A 125 6.99 7.66 10.81
N LYS A 126 6.82 8.48 11.86
CA LYS A 126 7.35 8.18 13.19
C LYS A 126 6.88 6.82 13.70
N TRP A 127 5.61 6.48 13.51
CA TRP A 127 5.07 5.19 13.91
C TRP A 127 5.73 4.03 13.15
N ILE A 128 5.87 4.13 11.82
CA ILE A 128 6.55 3.11 11.00
C ILE A 128 8.00 2.93 11.43
N SER A 129 8.74 4.02 11.65
CA SER A 129 10.14 3.95 12.10
C SER A 129 10.27 3.22 13.43
N LEU A 130 9.33 3.43 14.37
CA LEU A 130 9.28 2.70 15.64
C LEU A 130 8.97 1.20 15.47
N GLN A 131 8.09 0.84 14.53
CA GLN A 131 7.74 -0.58 14.30
C GLN A 131 8.85 -1.35 13.59
N ILE A 132 9.53 -0.74 12.62
CA ILE A 132 10.52 -1.42 11.77
C ILE A 132 11.91 -1.35 12.39
N ASN A 133 12.28 -0.21 13.00
CA ASN A 133 13.59 0.04 13.59
C ASN A 133 14.77 -0.36 12.67
N ASN A 134 14.59 -0.18 11.36
CA ASN A 134 15.58 -0.51 10.34
C ASN A 134 15.39 0.43 9.12
N PRO A 135 16.28 1.41 8.94
CA PRO A 135 16.13 2.41 7.87
C PRO A 135 16.13 1.83 6.46
N GLN A 136 16.81 0.70 6.23
CA GLN A 136 16.87 0.08 4.91
C GLN A 136 15.54 -0.58 4.55
N ILE A 137 14.92 -1.29 5.49
CA ILE A 137 13.60 -1.90 5.30
C ILE A 137 12.52 -0.81 5.19
N GLU A 138 12.64 0.27 5.97
CA GLU A 138 11.71 1.40 5.89
C GLU A 138 11.76 2.09 4.52
N ARG A 139 12.97 2.33 3.99
CA ARG A 139 13.14 2.88 2.63
C ARG A 139 12.54 1.97 1.56
N GLU A 140 12.79 0.67 1.66
CA GLU A 140 12.22 -0.32 0.75
C GLU A 140 10.69 -0.30 0.80
N LEU A 141 10.11 -0.30 2.02
CA LEU A 141 8.67 -0.25 2.24
C LEU A 141 8.04 1.00 1.62
N LEU A 142 8.58 2.18 1.93
CA LEU A 142 8.04 3.44 1.41
C LEU A 142 8.18 3.52 -0.10
N GLY A 143 9.28 3.03 -0.68
CA GLY A 143 9.45 2.94 -2.13
C GLY A 143 8.40 2.03 -2.79
N SER A 144 8.24 0.81 -2.28
CA SER A 144 7.24 -0.14 -2.80
C SER A 144 5.80 0.37 -2.62
N ALA A 145 5.52 1.10 -1.54
CA ALA A 145 4.21 1.71 -1.32
C ALA A 145 3.92 2.86 -2.29
N LYS A 146 4.93 3.66 -2.65
CA LYS A 146 4.81 4.69 -3.70
C LYS A 146 4.42 4.04 -5.03
N GLU A 147 5.15 3.00 -5.43
CA GLU A 147 4.91 2.26 -6.67
C GLU A 147 3.50 1.64 -6.68
N PHE A 148 3.06 1.07 -5.56
CA PHE A 148 1.70 0.53 -5.41
C PHE A 148 0.65 1.59 -5.71
N VAL A 149 0.74 2.77 -5.08
CA VAL A 149 -0.24 3.85 -5.24
C VAL A 149 -0.22 4.40 -6.67
N ILE A 150 0.96 4.65 -7.24
CA ILE A 150 1.09 5.14 -8.62
C ILE A 150 0.43 4.18 -9.59
N THR A 151 0.77 2.89 -9.51
CA THR A 151 0.25 1.86 -10.41
C THR A 151 -1.25 1.65 -10.21
N ARG A 152 -1.72 1.60 -8.96
CA ARG A 152 -3.11 1.25 -8.63
C ARG A 152 -4.10 2.34 -9.00
N TYR A 153 -3.71 3.60 -8.84
CA TYR A 153 -4.58 4.76 -9.07
C TYR A 153 -4.24 5.52 -10.34
N ASN A 154 -3.29 5.00 -11.14
CA ASN A 154 -2.84 5.57 -12.39
C ASN A 154 -2.47 7.06 -12.22
N ILE A 155 -1.60 7.32 -11.25
CA ILE A 155 -1.17 8.68 -10.88
C ILE A 155 -0.30 9.25 -12.00
N ASP A 156 -0.67 10.44 -12.48
CA ASP A 156 0.07 11.15 -13.53
C ASP A 156 1.39 11.74 -13.00
N ASP A 157 2.39 11.86 -13.86
CA ASP A 157 3.72 12.37 -13.51
C ASP A 157 3.66 13.79 -12.90
N GLU A 158 2.73 14.64 -13.35
CA GLU A 158 2.49 15.98 -12.80
C GLU A 158 2.24 15.94 -11.28
N VAL A 159 1.47 14.95 -10.80
CA VAL A 159 1.17 14.80 -9.36
C VAL A 159 2.42 14.40 -8.58
N VAL A 160 3.27 13.56 -9.19
CA VAL A 160 4.54 13.16 -8.58
C VAL A 160 5.48 14.36 -8.47
N GLU A 161 5.50 15.24 -9.47
CA GLU A 161 6.26 16.49 -9.47
C GLU A 161 5.74 17.49 -8.42
N LEU A 162 4.43 17.61 -8.26
CA LEU A 162 3.82 18.46 -7.21
C LEU A 162 4.21 18.03 -5.79
N ASP A 163 4.42 16.74 -5.55
CA ASP A 163 4.85 16.21 -4.26
C ASP A 163 6.37 16.23 -4.05
N ALA A 164 7.16 16.34 -5.12
CA ALA A 164 8.63 16.24 -5.07
C ALA A 164 9.32 17.20 -4.07
N PRO A 165 8.89 18.46 -3.88
CA PRO A 165 9.52 19.36 -2.91
C PRO A 165 9.37 18.94 -1.44
N TYR A 166 8.52 17.94 -1.17
CA TYR A 166 8.19 17.48 0.18
C TYR A 166 8.71 16.07 0.49
N GLN A 167 9.47 15.46 -0.43
CA GLN A 167 10.08 14.13 -0.27
C GLN A 167 11.43 14.23 0.44
#